data_AF-A0A497ERH1-F1
#
_entry.id   AF-A0A497ERH1-F1
#
_cell.length_a   1.000
_cell.length_b   1.000
_cell.length_c   1.000
_cell.angle_alpha   90.00
_cell.angle_beta   90.00
_cell.angle_gamma   90.00
#
_symmetry.space_group_name_H-M   'P 1'
#
loop_
_entity.id
_entity.type
_entity.pdbx_description
1 polymer ?
#
loop_
_entity_poly.entity_id
_entity_poly.type
_entity_poly.pdbx_seq_one_letter_code
_entity_poly.pdbx_strand_id
1 'polypeptide(L)'
;MLGAGKASEALKAVTSPPFTVKYPFVPSPPPISFRGAPEFDEDKCVGCGMCIEHCPSKALEIKNLGEERELIVHYDKCLQCSHCNYQCKPIYGLKPTTRYSLIFTDKEEAKLSITKPTVVVKVNEDACIGCARCEYICKFKAAKVKKKEERAERKWVSTIDPDKCKGCGACAAACPAIIIETPLSSNENILSEIRKTPSSSSGKPNILILHCNWARMTPEELANQVPSANLKFVNITCSGRLSPIFVLEGFNRGYDAVMVLCCPEEECHFERGVKIAKPLVNVIKMILSEIGISPERFELVTASNVDPDKYRKAVLSMVDRLSNLKGGAKGHAA
;
A
#
# COMPACT_ATOMS: atom_id res chain seq x y z
N MET A 1 -40.74 -13.02 -50.57
CA MET A 1 -39.93 -11.81 -50.36
C MET A 1 -38.67 -12.12 -49.54
N LEU A 2 -37.78 -12.98 -50.06
CA LEU A 2 -36.50 -13.35 -49.43
C LEU A 2 -35.49 -13.44 -50.59
N GLY A 3 -34.74 -12.38 -50.89
CA GLY A 3 -33.75 -12.45 -51.98
C GLY A 3 -33.04 -11.15 -52.37
N ALA A 4 -33.73 -10.00 -52.34
CA ALA A 4 -33.13 -8.74 -52.80
C ALA A 4 -32.03 -8.20 -51.87
N GLY A 5 -32.18 -8.37 -50.55
CA GLY A 5 -31.20 -7.87 -49.57
C GLY A 5 -29.86 -8.61 -49.64
N LYS A 6 -29.86 -9.94 -49.79
CA LYS A 6 -28.61 -10.73 -49.82
C LYS A 6 -27.81 -10.51 -51.09
N ALA A 7 -28.48 -10.35 -52.24
CA ALA A 7 -27.81 -10.06 -53.51
C ALA A 7 -27.18 -8.65 -53.52
N SER A 8 -27.87 -7.66 -52.96
CA SER A 8 -27.34 -6.30 -52.82
C SER A 8 -26.12 -6.24 -51.88
N GLU A 9 -26.18 -6.93 -50.74
CA GLU A 9 -25.05 -7.02 -49.81
C GLU A 9 -23.85 -7.79 -50.40
N ALA A 10 -24.10 -8.86 -51.16
CA ALA A 10 -23.04 -9.57 -51.87
C ALA A 10 -22.34 -8.68 -52.91
N LEU A 11 -23.10 -7.85 -53.65
CA LEU A 11 -22.53 -6.93 -54.63
C LEU A 11 -21.69 -5.82 -53.96
N LYS A 12 -22.14 -5.30 -52.81
CA LYS A 12 -21.36 -4.34 -52.01
C LYS A 12 -20.07 -4.94 -51.44
N ALA A 13 -20.10 -6.22 -51.07
CA ALA A 13 -18.93 -6.91 -50.51
C ALA A 13 -17.81 -7.13 -51.54
N VAL A 14 -18.12 -7.13 -52.86
CA VAL A 14 -17.11 -7.24 -53.93
C VAL A 14 -16.27 -5.95 -54.06
N THR A 15 -16.89 -4.79 -53.84
CA THR A 15 -16.23 -3.48 -53.99
C THR A 15 -15.75 -2.88 -52.67
N SER A 16 -16.27 -3.38 -51.55
CA SER A 16 -15.83 -2.97 -50.22
C SER A 16 -14.58 -3.75 -49.78
N PRO A 17 -13.67 -3.14 -49.01
CA PRO A 17 -12.57 -3.89 -48.40
C PRO A 17 -13.11 -5.03 -47.52
N PRO A 18 -12.34 -6.11 -47.32
CA PRO A 18 -12.75 -7.20 -46.44
C PRO A 18 -13.11 -6.69 -45.05
N PHE A 19 -14.24 -7.15 -44.51
CA PHE A 19 -14.61 -6.88 -43.12
C PHE A 19 -13.63 -7.52 -42.12
N THR A 20 -12.94 -8.58 -42.55
CA THR A 20 -11.96 -9.30 -41.73
C THR A 20 -10.62 -8.59 -41.67
N VAL A 21 -9.99 -8.62 -40.50
CA VAL A 21 -8.59 -8.22 -40.34
C VAL A 21 -7.65 -9.34 -40.80
N LYS A 22 -6.43 -9.00 -41.21
CA LYS A 22 -5.42 -9.97 -41.70
C LYS A 22 -4.83 -10.89 -40.61
N TYR A 23 -5.45 -11.00 -39.45
CA TYR A 23 -5.01 -11.91 -38.39
C TYR A 23 -5.20 -13.38 -38.83
N PRO A 24 -4.24 -14.29 -38.58
CA PRO A 24 -3.01 -14.13 -37.81
C PRO A 24 -1.77 -13.67 -38.60
N PHE A 25 -1.87 -13.42 -39.91
CA PHE A 25 -0.72 -13.02 -40.75
C PHE A 25 -0.17 -11.64 -40.38
N VAL A 26 -1.04 -10.74 -39.92
CA VAL A 26 -0.66 -9.43 -39.35
C VAL A 26 -1.33 -9.31 -37.98
N PRO A 27 -0.59 -8.91 -36.92
CA PRO A 27 -1.18 -8.63 -35.62
C PRO A 27 -2.29 -7.58 -35.74
N SER A 28 -3.43 -7.84 -35.09
CA SER A 28 -4.49 -6.85 -35.00
C SER A 28 -4.11 -5.87 -33.89
N PRO A 29 -4.12 -4.55 -34.14
CA PRO A 29 -3.79 -3.57 -33.12
C PRO A 29 -4.87 -3.61 -32.02
N PRO A 30 -4.52 -3.99 -30.79
CA PRO A 30 -5.48 -4.04 -29.69
C PRO A 30 -5.81 -2.61 -29.21
N PRO A 31 -7.00 -2.40 -28.61
CA PRO A 31 -7.30 -1.12 -27.97
C PRO A 31 -6.33 -0.85 -26.81
N ILE A 32 -6.09 0.42 -26.51
CA ILE A 32 -5.20 0.84 -25.40
C ILE A 32 -5.69 0.29 -24.04
N SER A 33 -7.00 0.11 -23.89
CA SER A 33 -7.64 -0.44 -22.70
C SER A 33 -7.63 -1.98 -22.63
N PHE A 34 -6.93 -2.65 -23.56
CA PHE A 34 -6.85 -4.10 -23.58
C PHE A 34 -6.16 -4.64 -22.32
N ARG A 35 -6.71 -5.73 -21.79
CA ARG A 35 -6.24 -6.37 -20.54
C ARG A 35 -5.22 -7.46 -20.84
N GLY A 36 -4.14 -7.11 -21.53
CA GLY A 36 -3.15 -8.08 -21.99
C GLY A 36 -2.25 -8.63 -20.89
N ALA A 37 -1.19 -9.30 -21.32
CA ALA A 37 -0.21 -9.95 -20.45
C ALA A 37 0.31 -8.95 -19.40
N PRO A 38 0.28 -9.27 -18.10
CA PRO A 38 0.75 -8.35 -17.07
C PRO A 38 2.28 -8.33 -17.03
N GLU A 39 2.86 -7.14 -16.95
CA GLU A 39 4.31 -6.93 -16.82
C GLU A 39 4.62 -6.18 -15.52
N PHE A 40 5.78 -6.46 -14.93
CA PHE A 40 6.23 -5.74 -13.75
C PHE A 40 6.78 -4.36 -14.12
N ASP A 41 6.52 -3.38 -13.26
CA ASP A 41 7.24 -2.11 -13.21
C ASP A 41 8.25 -2.24 -12.07
N GLU A 42 9.54 -2.36 -12.41
CA GLU A 42 10.58 -2.69 -11.45
C GLU A 42 10.74 -1.63 -10.36
N ASP A 43 10.60 -0.35 -10.70
CA ASP A 43 10.77 0.74 -9.74
C ASP A 43 9.60 0.81 -8.74
N LYS A 44 8.41 0.43 -9.20
CA LYS A 44 7.17 0.52 -8.41
C LYS A 44 6.81 -0.76 -7.68
N CYS A 45 7.25 -1.92 -8.14
CA CYS A 45 6.94 -3.19 -7.50
C CYS A 45 7.71 -3.36 -6.19
N VAL A 46 7.00 -3.26 -5.07
CA VAL A 46 7.56 -3.50 -3.72
C VAL A 46 7.59 -4.98 -3.31
N GLY A 47 7.15 -5.87 -4.19
CA GLY A 47 7.13 -7.31 -3.93
C GLY A 47 6.15 -7.74 -2.82
N CYS A 48 5.02 -7.06 -2.59
CA CYS A 48 4.09 -7.41 -1.49
C CYS A 48 3.38 -8.76 -1.67
N GLY A 49 3.16 -9.20 -2.91
CA GLY A 49 2.50 -10.46 -3.24
C GLY A 49 0.96 -10.46 -3.20
N MET A 50 0.31 -9.29 -3.14
CA MET A 50 -1.16 -9.21 -3.21
C MET A 50 -1.72 -9.61 -4.57
N CYS A 51 -0.93 -9.48 -5.64
CA CYS A 51 -1.29 -9.96 -6.99
C CYS A 51 -1.47 -11.48 -7.04
N ILE A 52 -0.68 -12.23 -6.26
CA ILE A 52 -0.74 -13.69 -6.16
C ILE A 52 -1.92 -14.13 -5.32
N GLU A 53 -2.14 -13.44 -4.20
CA GLU A 53 -3.27 -13.71 -3.29
C GLU A 53 -4.61 -13.70 -4.03
N HIS A 54 -4.73 -12.80 -5.01
CA HIS A 54 -5.96 -12.60 -5.76
C HIS A 54 -5.92 -13.16 -7.19
N CYS A 55 -4.93 -13.99 -7.54
CA CYS A 55 -4.87 -14.58 -8.88
C CYS A 55 -5.83 -15.77 -9.00
N PRO A 56 -6.96 -15.65 -9.73
CA PRO A 56 -7.93 -16.76 -9.79
C PRO A 56 -7.37 -17.98 -10.54
N SER A 57 -6.48 -17.77 -11.52
CA SER A 57 -5.87 -18.85 -12.29
C SER A 57 -4.56 -19.38 -11.70
N LYS A 58 -4.10 -18.83 -10.57
CA LYS A 58 -2.80 -19.17 -9.96
C LYS A 58 -1.63 -19.08 -10.94
N ALA A 59 -1.69 -18.10 -11.84
CA ALA A 59 -0.64 -17.80 -12.81
C ALA A 59 0.55 -17.04 -12.20
N LEU A 60 0.43 -16.58 -10.95
CA LEU A 60 1.49 -15.83 -10.29
C LEU A 60 2.05 -16.65 -9.14
N GLU A 61 3.36 -16.58 -8.95
CA GLU A 61 4.10 -17.29 -7.92
C GLU A 61 5.09 -16.34 -7.24
N ILE A 62 5.39 -16.59 -5.96
CA ILE A 62 6.54 -16.02 -5.29
C ILE A 62 7.41 -17.14 -4.73
N LYS A 63 8.71 -17.00 -4.90
CA LYS A 63 9.73 -17.78 -4.19
C LYS A 63 10.48 -16.88 -3.23
N ASN A 64 10.49 -17.23 -1.95
CA ASN A 64 11.28 -16.53 -0.95
C ASN A 64 12.69 -17.13 -0.89
N LEU A 65 13.71 -16.31 -1.15
CA LEU A 65 15.13 -16.70 -1.27
C LEU A 65 15.94 -16.08 -0.12
N GLY A 66 15.44 -16.17 1.11
CA GLY A 66 16.04 -15.55 2.28
C GLY A 66 15.81 -14.04 2.31
N GLU A 67 16.84 -13.26 1.95
CA GLU A 67 16.80 -11.79 1.97
C GLU A 67 16.18 -11.18 0.72
N GLU A 68 15.96 -12.00 -0.31
CA GLU A 68 15.28 -11.62 -1.54
C GLU A 68 14.04 -12.48 -1.75
N ARG A 69 13.17 -12.04 -2.66
CA ARG A 69 12.06 -12.84 -3.17
C ARG A 69 11.91 -12.62 -4.67
N GLU A 70 11.71 -13.72 -5.39
CA GLU A 70 11.44 -13.73 -6.81
C GLU A 70 9.92 -13.73 -7.03
N LEU A 71 9.42 -12.81 -7.85
CA LEU A 71 8.03 -12.77 -8.31
C LEU A 71 7.98 -13.28 -9.74
N ILE A 72 7.09 -14.24 -10.01
CA ILE A 72 7.01 -14.92 -11.31
C ILE A 72 5.58 -14.83 -11.85
N VAL A 73 5.46 -14.47 -13.13
CA VAL A 73 4.25 -14.63 -13.95
C VAL A 73 4.44 -15.83 -14.87
N HIS A 74 3.52 -16.77 -14.79
CA HIS A 74 3.37 -17.91 -15.70
C HIS A 74 2.30 -17.56 -16.74
N TYR A 75 2.72 -17.08 -17.91
CA TYR A 75 1.82 -16.63 -18.97
C TYR A 75 0.99 -17.76 -19.57
N ASP A 76 1.49 -19.00 -19.57
CA ASP A 76 0.76 -20.21 -19.96
C ASP A 76 -0.49 -20.49 -19.12
N LYS A 77 -0.55 -19.93 -17.90
CA LYS A 77 -1.70 -20.02 -16.98
C LYS A 77 -2.53 -18.75 -16.90
N CYS A 78 -2.08 -17.66 -17.53
CA CYS A 78 -2.67 -16.34 -17.36
C CYS A 78 -3.93 -16.20 -18.22
N LEU A 79 -5.07 -15.89 -17.57
CA LEU A 79 -6.35 -15.67 -18.27
C LEU A 79 -6.58 -14.21 -18.67
N GLN A 80 -5.57 -13.33 -18.55
CA GLN A 80 -5.69 -11.92 -18.96
C GLN A 80 -6.90 -11.17 -18.34
N CYS A 81 -7.27 -11.53 -17.10
CA CYS A 81 -8.42 -10.94 -16.41
C CYS A 81 -8.14 -9.56 -15.77
N SER A 82 -6.86 -9.19 -15.65
CA SER A 82 -6.34 -7.95 -15.03
C SER A 82 -6.63 -7.78 -13.53
N HIS A 83 -7.07 -8.83 -12.83
CA HIS A 83 -7.34 -8.74 -11.40
C HIS A 83 -6.06 -8.41 -10.59
N CYS A 84 -4.92 -8.98 -10.99
CA CYS A 84 -3.62 -8.67 -10.38
C CYS A 84 -3.22 -7.20 -10.52
N ASN A 85 -3.57 -6.54 -11.63
CA ASN A 85 -3.30 -5.13 -11.86
C ASN A 85 -4.23 -4.25 -11.01
N TYR A 86 -5.49 -4.66 -10.87
CA TYR A 86 -6.47 -3.94 -10.05
C TYR A 86 -6.03 -3.90 -8.58
N GLN A 87 -5.53 -5.02 -8.06
CA GLN A 87 -5.01 -5.08 -6.68
C GLN A 87 -3.73 -4.28 -6.47
N CYS A 88 -2.98 -3.99 -7.55
CA CYS A 88 -1.74 -3.23 -7.47
C CYS A 88 -1.95 -1.70 -7.42
N LYS A 89 -3.21 -1.24 -7.50
CA LYS A 89 -3.54 0.18 -7.40
C LYS A 89 -3.16 0.76 -6.04
N PRO A 90 -2.74 2.03 -5.98
CA PRO A 90 -2.49 2.96 -7.09
C PRO A 90 -1.06 2.89 -7.65
N ILE A 91 -0.19 2.03 -7.10
CA ILE A 91 1.24 2.00 -7.42
C ILE A 91 1.49 1.37 -8.80
N TYR A 92 0.67 0.40 -9.21
CA TYR A 92 0.79 -0.31 -10.49
C TYR A 92 2.18 -0.94 -10.73
N GLY A 93 2.78 -1.50 -9.69
CA GLY A 93 3.99 -2.34 -9.80
C GLY A 93 3.83 -3.59 -10.68
N LEU A 94 2.58 -3.98 -10.99
CA LEU A 94 2.25 -4.93 -12.06
C LEU A 94 1.18 -4.28 -12.95
N LYS A 95 1.52 -3.97 -14.20
CA LYS A 95 0.69 -3.22 -15.15
C LYS A 95 0.17 -4.11 -16.29
N PRO A 96 -1.05 -3.88 -16.80
CA PRO A 96 -1.52 -4.59 -17.97
C PRO A 96 -0.78 -4.05 -19.20
N THR A 97 -0.54 -4.93 -20.17
CA THR A 97 -0.03 -4.52 -21.48
C THR A 97 -1.10 -4.70 -22.54
N THR A 98 -0.76 -4.35 -23.78
CA THR A 98 -1.58 -4.67 -24.94
C THR A 98 -1.25 -6.04 -25.55
N ARG A 99 -0.30 -6.80 -24.98
CA ARG A 99 0.09 -8.12 -25.48
C ARG A 99 -1.03 -9.13 -25.27
N TYR A 100 -1.78 -9.41 -26.33
CA TYR A 100 -2.88 -10.36 -26.32
C TYR A 100 -2.45 -11.79 -26.69
N SER A 101 -1.47 -11.95 -27.57
CA SER A 101 -0.97 -13.26 -27.98
C SER A 101 -0.01 -13.84 -26.94
N LEU A 102 -0.45 -14.93 -26.31
CA LEU A 102 0.30 -15.72 -25.32
C LEU A 102 0.57 -17.13 -25.87
N ILE A 103 1.18 -17.18 -27.05
CA ILE A 103 1.61 -18.42 -27.69
C ILE A 103 3.10 -18.57 -27.42
N PHE A 104 3.50 -19.70 -26.85
CA PHE A 104 4.87 -20.02 -26.50
C PHE A 104 5.18 -21.43 -26.99
N THR A 105 6.42 -21.65 -27.42
CA THR A 105 6.91 -22.97 -27.83
C THR A 105 7.60 -23.72 -26.70
N ASP A 106 8.12 -22.98 -25.73
CA ASP A 106 8.74 -23.51 -24.51
C ASP A 106 8.13 -22.90 -23.24
N LYS A 107 8.21 -23.64 -22.13
CA LYS A 107 7.66 -23.18 -20.84
C LYS A 107 8.47 -22.07 -20.19
N GLU A 108 9.78 -21.98 -20.43
CA GLU A 108 10.60 -20.90 -19.88
C GLU A 108 10.31 -19.58 -20.60
N GLU A 109 10.02 -19.60 -21.91
CA GLU A 109 9.56 -18.41 -22.67
C GLU A 109 8.23 -17.86 -22.14
N ALA A 110 7.41 -18.72 -21.54
CA ALA A 110 6.14 -18.37 -20.93
C ALA A 110 6.29 -17.75 -19.53
N LYS A 111 7.51 -17.52 -19.04
CA LYS A 111 7.75 -16.93 -17.71
C LYS A 111 8.29 -15.51 -17.81
N LEU A 112 7.81 -14.65 -16.93
CA LEU A 112 8.43 -13.37 -16.60
C LEU A 112 8.72 -13.37 -15.10
N SER A 113 9.96 -13.08 -14.70
CA SER A 113 10.28 -12.89 -13.28
C SER A 113 11.07 -11.62 -13.01
N ILE A 114 10.92 -11.12 -11.78
CA ILE A 114 11.74 -10.05 -11.21
C ILE A 114 12.13 -10.44 -9.79
N THR A 115 13.28 -9.96 -9.33
CA THR A 115 13.74 -10.13 -7.95
C THR A 115 13.57 -8.82 -7.18
N LYS A 116 13.08 -8.92 -5.95
CA LYS A 116 12.95 -7.78 -5.02
C LYS A 116 13.47 -8.17 -3.63
N PRO A 117 13.89 -7.18 -2.82
CA PRO A 117 14.16 -7.42 -1.42
C PRO A 117 12.97 -8.08 -0.72
N THR A 118 13.25 -8.90 0.27
CA THR A 118 12.21 -9.57 1.05
C THR A 118 11.35 -8.56 1.80
N VAL A 119 10.06 -8.83 1.88
CA VAL A 119 9.10 -8.06 2.70
C VAL A 119 8.77 -8.77 4.01
N VAL A 120 9.34 -9.96 4.20
CA VAL A 120 9.06 -10.82 5.35
C VAL A 120 9.57 -10.13 6.61
N VAL A 121 8.67 -9.90 7.56
CA VAL A 121 9.01 -9.27 8.84
C VAL A 121 9.93 -10.16 9.66
N LYS A 122 10.91 -9.57 10.34
CA LYS A 122 11.86 -10.26 11.22
C LYS A 122 11.46 -10.03 12.68
N VAL A 123 11.56 -11.06 13.52
CA VAL A 123 11.21 -11.01 14.95
C VAL A 123 12.48 -11.21 15.76
N ASN A 124 12.79 -10.31 16.69
CA ASN A 124 13.82 -10.59 17.69
C ASN A 124 13.26 -11.58 18.74
N GLU A 125 13.72 -12.83 18.65
CA GLU A 125 13.26 -13.93 19.50
C GLU A 125 13.65 -13.76 20.98
N ASP A 126 14.79 -13.14 21.25
CA ASP A 126 15.31 -12.94 22.60
C ASP A 126 14.51 -11.88 23.37
N ALA A 127 13.99 -10.88 22.68
CA ALA A 127 13.14 -9.85 23.29
C ALA A 127 11.63 -10.15 23.16
N CYS A 128 11.25 -11.25 22.49
CA CYS A 128 9.85 -11.63 22.34
C CYS A 128 9.23 -12.12 23.66
N ILE A 129 8.08 -11.55 24.05
CA ILE A 129 7.35 -11.93 25.27
C ILE A 129 6.22 -12.95 25.05
N GLY A 130 6.02 -13.43 23.82
CA GLY A 130 5.04 -14.49 23.54
C GLY A 130 3.56 -14.10 23.69
N CYS A 131 3.20 -12.81 23.71
CA CYS A 131 1.82 -12.34 23.97
C CYS A 131 0.77 -12.61 22.88
N ALA A 132 1.15 -13.24 21.76
CA ALA A 132 0.26 -13.62 20.63
C ALA A 132 -0.53 -12.51 19.90
N ARG A 133 -0.31 -11.22 20.20
CA ARG A 133 -0.96 -10.11 19.48
C ARG A 133 -0.65 -10.10 17.97
N CYS A 134 0.59 -10.45 17.60
CA CYS A 134 1.02 -10.56 16.21
C CYS A 134 0.27 -11.66 15.44
N GLU A 135 -0.03 -12.79 16.10
CA GLU A 135 -0.82 -13.88 15.52
C GLU A 135 -2.29 -13.47 15.36
N TYR A 136 -2.88 -12.87 16.41
CA TYR A 136 -4.28 -12.40 16.38
C TYR A 136 -4.53 -11.36 15.27
N ILE A 137 -3.62 -10.40 15.12
CA ILE A 137 -3.79 -9.31 14.15
C ILE A 137 -3.51 -9.74 12.70
N CYS A 138 -2.80 -10.84 12.48
CA CYS A 138 -2.34 -11.26 11.16
C CYS A 138 -3.48 -11.88 10.34
N LYS A 139 -4.03 -11.10 9.39
CA LYS A 139 -5.03 -11.59 8.42
C LYS A 139 -4.54 -12.81 7.62
N PHE A 140 -3.29 -12.78 7.20
CA PHE A 140 -2.69 -13.79 6.32
C PHE A 140 -2.25 -15.05 7.08
N LYS A 141 -2.43 -15.11 8.41
CA LYS A 141 -2.02 -16.23 9.27
C LYS A 141 -0.52 -16.58 9.13
N ALA A 142 0.30 -15.57 8.84
CA ALA A 142 1.74 -15.72 8.69
C ALA A 142 2.47 -15.77 10.04
N ALA A 143 1.99 -15.02 11.04
CA ALA A 143 2.58 -15.03 12.38
C ALA A 143 1.96 -16.12 13.26
N LYS A 144 2.80 -16.91 13.93
CA LYS A 144 2.40 -17.98 14.86
C LYS A 144 3.28 -17.97 16.10
N VAL A 145 2.68 -17.95 17.29
CA VAL A 145 3.40 -18.09 18.55
C VAL A 145 3.50 -19.57 18.91
N LYS A 146 4.72 -20.07 19.04
CA LYS A 146 5.00 -21.47 19.39
C LYS A 146 5.93 -21.52 20.60
N LYS A 147 5.85 -22.61 21.34
CA LYS A 147 6.77 -22.91 22.43
C LYS A 147 8.10 -23.38 21.85
N LYS A 148 9.22 -22.79 22.25
CA LYS A 148 10.55 -23.23 21.83
C LYS A 148 11.00 -24.36 22.76
N GLU A 149 11.30 -25.53 22.19
CA GLU A 149 11.68 -26.73 22.95
C GLU A 149 13.17 -26.73 23.34
N GLU A 150 14.01 -26.04 22.58
CA GLU A 150 15.48 -26.10 22.68
C GLU A 150 16.11 -25.17 23.74
N ARG A 151 15.36 -24.20 24.29
CA ARG A 151 15.90 -23.28 25.31
C ARG A 151 15.57 -23.83 26.70
N ALA A 152 16.53 -23.78 27.63
CA ALA A 152 16.34 -24.18 29.04
C ALA A 152 15.14 -23.48 29.71
N GLU A 153 14.75 -22.34 29.18
CA GLU A 153 13.55 -21.59 29.55
C GLU A 153 12.40 -21.92 28.59
N ARG A 154 11.26 -22.35 29.13
CA ARG A 154 10.00 -22.64 28.41
C ARG A 154 9.39 -21.36 27.80
N LYS A 155 10.04 -20.77 26.80
CA LYS A 155 9.68 -19.48 26.23
C LYS A 155 8.80 -19.63 24.99
N TRP A 156 7.75 -18.82 24.92
CA TRP A 156 6.88 -18.70 23.75
C TRP A 156 7.40 -17.61 22.83
N VAL A 157 7.60 -17.93 21.56
CA VAL A 157 8.19 -17.01 20.57
C VAL A 157 7.35 -16.97 19.30
N SER A 158 7.21 -15.79 18.71
CA SER A 158 6.55 -15.61 17.41
C SER A 158 7.47 -16.04 16.27
N THR A 159 6.97 -16.93 15.42
CA THR A 159 7.57 -17.35 14.15
C THR A 159 6.77 -16.77 12.98
N ILE A 160 7.42 -16.51 11.85
CA ILE A 160 6.81 -15.92 10.66
C ILE A 160 6.95 -16.88 9.49
N ASP A 161 5.83 -17.25 8.87
CA ASP A 161 5.78 -18.00 7.62
C ASP A 161 6.07 -17.04 6.44
N PRO A 162 7.21 -17.22 5.73
CA PRO A 162 7.62 -16.30 4.67
C PRO A 162 6.69 -16.34 3.44
N ASP A 163 6.03 -17.47 3.17
CA ASP A 163 5.17 -17.64 2.00
C ASP A 163 3.82 -16.95 2.20
N LYS A 164 3.36 -16.88 3.45
CA LYS A 164 2.14 -16.16 3.83
C LYS A 164 2.36 -14.68 4.11
N CYS A 165 3.57 -14.28 4.49
CA CYS A 165 3.85 -12.91 4.90
C CYS A 165 3.81 -11.93 3.70
N LYS A 166 2.98 -10.89 3.81
CA LYS A 166 2.84 -9.82 2.80
C LYS A 166 3.54 -8.52 3.20
N GLY A 167 4.22 -8.49 4.35
CA GLY A 167 4.99 -7.34 4.82
C GLY A 167 4.18 -6.10 5.24
N CYS A 168 2.86 -6.23 5.49
CA CYS A 168 1.99 -5.08 5.81
C CYS A 168 2.30 -4.38 7.15
N GLY A 169 3.03 -5.07 8.05
CA GLY A 169 3.53 -4.50 9.30
C GLY A 169 2.51 -4.31 10.43
N ALA A 170 1.28 -4.84 10.30
CA ALA A 170 0.27 -4.79 11.36
C ALA A 170 0.72 -5.48 12.66
N CYS A 171 1.50 -6.56 12.55
CA CYS A 171 2.11 -7.22 13.71
C CYS A 171 3.12 -6.33 14.44
N ALA A 172 3.90 -5.53 13.72
CA ALA A 172 4.85 -4.60 14.31
C ALA A 172 4.15 -3.48 15.07
N ALA A 173 3.06 -2.93 14.53
CA ALA A 173 2.21 -1.97 15.23
C ALA A 173 1.55 -2.56 16.49
N ALA A 174 1.16 -3.84 16.44
CA ALA A 174 0.53 -4.53 17.57
C ALA A 174 1.54 -5.03 18.63
N CYS A 175 2.84 -5.02 18.34
CA CYS A 175 3.86 -5.59 19.21
C CYS A 175 4.16 -4.64 20.39
N PRO A 176 3.81 -5.01 21.64
CA PRO A 176 4.06 -4.13 22.79
C PRO A 176 5.56 -4.01 23.12
N ALA A 177 6.37 -5.00 22.75
CA ALA A 177 7.82 -4.98 22.97
C ALA A 177 8.58 -4.24 21.86
N ILE A 178 7.92 -3.90 20.73
CA ILE A 178 8.54 -3.19 19.59
C ILE A 178 9.74 -3.97 19.00
N ILE A 179 9.61 -5.31 18.90
CA ILE A 179 10.70 -6.22 18.49
C ILE A 179 10.53 -6.82 17.09
N ILE A 180 9.51 -6.37 16.34
CA ILE A 180 9.23 -6.84 14.98
C ILE A 180 9.70 -5.79 14.00
N GLU A 181 10.67 -6.15 13.18
CA GLU A 181 11.20 -5.32 12.11
C GLU A 181 10.45 -5.58 10.80
N THR A 182 10.13 -4.49 10.11
CA THR A 182 9.39 -4.51 8.84
C THR A 182 10.31 -3.98 7.74
N PRO A 183 10.84 -4.82 6.83
CA PRO A 183 11.81 -4.37 5.81
C PRO A 183 11.33 -3.18 4.97
N LEU A 184 10.04 -3.15 4.61
CA LEU A 184 9.46 -2.05 3.82
C LEU A 184 9.29 -0.73 4.60
N SER A 185 9.30 -0.76 5.93
CA SER A 185 8.98 0.42 6.77
C SER A 185 9.43 0.22 8.22
N SER A 186 10.74 0.08 8.44
CA SER A 186 11.29 -0.17 9.77
C SER A 186 10.99 0.99 10.73
N ASN A 187 10.96 0.72 12.05
CA ASN A 187 10.75 1.79 13.03
C ASN A 187 11.82 2.88 12.91
N GLU A 188 13.09 2.49 12.79
CA GLU A 188 14.18 3.47 12.72
C GLU A 188 14.12 4.31 11.44
N ASN A 189 13.77 3.73 10.29
CA ASN A 189 13.62 4.49 9.05
C ASN A 189 12.48 5.51 9.15
N ILE A 190 11.32 5.10 9.70
CA ILE A 190 10.19 6.01 9.89
C ILE A 190 10.55 7.13 10.87
N LEU A 191 11.10 6.77 12.05
CA LEU A 191 11.43 7.73 13.09
C LEU A 191 12.54 8.69 12.64
N SER A 192 13.58 8.21 11.97
CA SER A 192 14.63 9.07 11.43
C SER A 192 14.09 10.07 10.40
N GLU A 193 13.13 9.66 9.55
CA GLU A 193 12.46 10.60 8.64
C GLU A 193 11.60 11.63 9.36
N ILE A 194 10.88 11.24 10.42
CA ILE A 194 10.12 12.18 11.27
C ILE A 194 11.07 13.19 11.94
N ARG A 195 12.26 12.75 12.36
CA ARG A 195 13.27 13.60 13.02
C ARG A 195 13.88 14.66 12.09
N LYS A 196 13.84 14.45 10.77
CA LYS A 196 14.32 15.40 9.75
C LYS A 196 13.32 16.54 9.54
N THR A 197 12.97 17.25 10.62
CA THR A 197 12.02 18.37 10.60
C THR A 197 12.49 19.44 9.59
N PRO A 198 11.60 19.95 8.72
CA PRO A 198 11.96 21.12 7.91
C PRO A 198 12.27 22.31 8.82
N SER A 199 13.32 23.06 8.49
CA SER A 199 13.62 24.35 9.13
C SER A 199 12.39 25.24 9.01
N SER A 200 11.86 25.70 10.15
CA SER A 200 10.63 26.48 10.21
C SER A 200 10.74 27.73 9.34
N SER A 201 10.09 27.74 8.18
CA SER A 201 9.84 28.96 7.43
C SER A 201 8.70 29.72 8.10
N SER A 202 8.88 31.02 8.23
CA SER A 202 8.06 31.95 9.01
C SER A 202 6.54 31.81 8.77
N GLY A 203 5.79 31.61 9.86
CA GLY A 203 4.34 31.83 9.94
C GLY A 203 3.40 30.68 9.55
N LYS A 204 3.88 29.61 8.91
CA LYS A 204 3.03 28.47 8.49
C LYS A 204 3.08 27.31 9.49
N PRO A 205 1.97 26.57 9.69
CA PRO A 205 1.99 25.37 10.53
C PRO A 205 2.82 24.25 9.89
N ASN A 206 3.58 23.52 10.70
CA ASN A 206 4.30 22.32 10.27
C ASN A 206 3.42 21.09 10.52
N ILE A 207 3.03 20.37 9.46
CA ILE A 207 2.14 19.20 9.56
C ILE A 207 2.92 17.96 9.11
N LEU A 208 3.00 16.96 10.00
CA LEU A 208 3.52 15.65 9.67
C LEU A 208 2.43 14.81 9.03
N ILE A 209 2.72 14.27 7.84
CA ILE A 209 1.84 13.39 7.09
C ILE A 209 2.41 11.97 7.10
N LEU A 210 1.80 11.08 7.88
CA LEU A 210 2.03 9.64 7.81
C LEU A 210 1.24 9.08 6.62
N HIS A 211 1.92 8.91 5.49
CA HIS A 211 1.30 8.60 4.21
C HIS A 211 1.31 7.09 3.93
N CYS A 212 0.15 6.48 3.76
CA CYS A 212 0.04 5.10 3.31
C CYS A 212 0.56 4.97 1.88
N ASN A 213 1.46 4.03 1.60
CA ASN A 213 1.98 3.77 0.24
C ASN A 213 0.88 3.56 -0.81
N TRP A 214 -0.30 3.10 -0.39
CA TRP A 214 -1.43 2.81 -1.27
C TRP A 214 -2.47 3.93 -1.35
N ALA A 215 -2.20 5.10 -0.75
CA ALA A 215 -3.02 6.29 -0.97
C ALA A 215 -2.65 6.93 -2.32
N ARG A 216 -3.65 7.39 -3.06
CA ARG A 216 -3.49 7.84 -4.46
C ARG A 216 -2.74 9.15 -4.66
N MET A 217 -2.81 10.05 -3.68
CA MET A 217 -2.31 11.42 -3.82
C MET A 217 -0.82 11.48 -3.51
N THR A 218 -0.02 11.99 -4.44
CA THR A 218 1.42 12.07 -4.23
C THR A 218 1.77 13.22 -3.27
N PRO A 219 2.91 13.11 -2.54
CA PRO A 219 3.42 14.19 -1.70
C PRO A 219 3.55 15.54 -2.44
N GLU A 220 4.08 15.52 -3.66
CA GLU A 220 4.31 16.71 -4.48
C GLU A 220 3.00 17.39 -4.89
N GLU A 221 2.02 16.61 -5.37
CA GLU A 221 0.69 17.11 -5.74
C GLU A 221 0.02 17.81 -4.54
N LEU A 222 0.03 17.18 -3.36
CA LEU A 222 -0.63 17.73 -2.17
C LEU A 222 0.10 18.96 -1.62
N ALA A 223 1.44 18.95 -1.58
CA ALA A 223 2.24 20.09 -1.15
C ALA A 223 2.00 21.32 -2.06
N ASN A 224 1.93 21.13 -3.38
CA ASN A 224 1.64 22.21 -4.33
C ASN A 224 0.22 22.78 -4.16
N GLN A 225 -0.74 21.94 -3.80
CA GLN A 225 -2.14 22.33 -3.61
C GLN A 225 -2.44 22.96 -2.25
N VAL A 226 -1.54 22.82 -1.27
CA VAL A 226 -1.70 23.39 0.09
C VAL A 226 -0.46 24.22 0.47
N PRO A 227 -0.24 25.36 -0.20
CA PRO A 227 0.92 26.23 0.09
C PRO A 227 0.80 26.94 1.44
N SER A 228 -0.35 26.84 2.13
CA SER A 228 -0.58 27.44 3.45
C SER A 228 0.05 26.66 4.62
N ALA A 229 0.62 25.47 4.38
CA ALA A 229 1.28 24.65 5.39
C ALA A 229 2.62 24.08 4.92
N ASN A 230 3.50 23.78 5.87
CA ASN A 230 4.71 23.03 5.61
C ASN A 230 4.43 21.54 5.85
N LEU A 231 4.28 20.76 4.78
CA LEU A 231 3.97 19.33 4.88
C LEU A 231 5.25 18.50 4.85
N LYS A 232 5.48 17.69 5.88
CA LYS A 232 6.49 16.62 5.85
C LYS A 232 5.79 15.29 5.61
N PHE A 233 6.12 14.61 4.52
CA PHE A 233 5.64 13.27 4.26
C PHE A 233 6.61 12.23 4.80
N VAL A 234 6.06 11.24 5.50
CA VAL A 234 6.77 10.03 5.90
C VAL A 234 5.92 8.83 5.51
N ASN A 235 6.46 8.00 4.62
CA ASN A 235 5.74 6.86 4.09
C ASN A 235 5.68 5.72 5.12
N ILE A 236 4.49 5.17 5.28
CA ILE A 236 4.24 3.90 5.98
C ILE A 236 3.64 2.91 4.98
N THR A 237 4.03 1.64 5.08
CA THR A 237 3.57 0.60 4.14
C THR A 237 2.04 0.50 4.09
N CYS A 238 1.37 0.70 5.22
CA CYS A 238 -0.08 0.67 5.35
C CYS A 238 -0.50 1.46 6.60
N SER A 239 -1.74 1.96 6.66
CA SER A 239 -2.30 2.49 7.91
C SER A 239 -2.30 1.46 9.04
N GLY A 240 -2.36 0.16 8.73
CA GLY A 240 -2.20 -0.91 9.73
C GLY A 240 -0.83 -0.92 10.43
N ARG A 241 0.16 -0.22 9.88
CA ARG A 241 1.50 -0.03 10.47
C ARG A 241 1.57 1.15 11.45
N LEU A 242 0.51 1.97 11.53
CA LEU A 242 0.43 3.11 12.44
C LEU A 242 0.78 2.68 13.87
N SER A 243 1.71 3.39 14.49
CA SER A 243 2.14 3.17 15.86
C SER A 243 2.05 4.49 16.63
N PRO A 244 1.66 4.49 17.93
CA PRO A 244 1.64 5.68 18.76
C PRO A 244 2.99 6.41 18.78
N ILE A 245 4.11 5.67 18.74
CA ILE A 245 5.46 6.25 18.79
C ILE A 245 5.73 7.21 17.62
N PHE A 246 5.12 6.98 16.46
CA PHE A 246 5.30 7.87 15.29
C PHE A 246 4.58 9.20 15.48
N VAL A 247 3.37 9.15 16.05
CA VAL A 247 2.58 10.35 16.32
C VAL A 247 3.22 11.17 17.45
N LEU A 248 3.63 10.48 18.53
CA LEU A 248 4.29 11.11 19.66
C LEU A 248 5.65 11.72 19.26
N GLU A 249 6.46 11.01 18.46
CA GLU A 249 7.72 11.57 17.95
C GLU A 249 7.47 12.79 17.07
N GLY A 250 6.39 12.81 16.28
CA GLY A 250 5.96 14.01 15.55
C GLY A 250 5.79 15.21 16.49
N PHE A 251 4.95 15.09 17.52
CA PHE A 251 4.78 16.20 18.46
C PHE A 251 6.08 16.56 19.20
N ASN A 252 6.88 15.56 19.60
CA ASN A 252 8.18 15.76 20.23
C ASN A 252 9.17 16.55 19.34
N ARG A 253 9.02 16.49 18.01
CA ARG A 253 9.84 17.23 17.03
C ARG A 253 9.27 18.59 16.63
N GLY A 254 8.19 19.03 17.29
CA GLY A 254 7.61 20.35 17.08
C GLY A 254 6.62 20.45 15.92
N TYR A 255 6.11 19.32 15.42
CA TYR A 255 5.01 19.37 14.46
C TYR A 255 3.73 19.92 15.12
N ASP A 256 3.05 20.84 14.42
CA ASP A 256 1.80 21.43 14.87
C ASP A 256 0.63 20.43 14.77
N ALA A 257 0.66 19.52 13.80
CA ALA A 257 -0.31 18.45 13.69
C ALA A 257 0.33 17.21 13.07
N VAL A 258 -0.29 16.06 13.34
CA VAL A 258 0.04 14.80 12.69
C VAL A 258 -1.22 14.28 12.00
N MET A 259 -1.12 13.96 10.71
CA MET A 259 -2.22 13.37 9.96
C MET A 259 -1.80 12.04 9.35
N VAL A 260 -2.73 11.09 9.30
CA VAL A 260 -2.54 9.80 8.61
C VAL A 260 -3.42 9.82 7.36
N LEU A 261 -2.82 9.74 6.18
CA LEU A 261 -3.58 9.68 4.92
C LEU A 261 -3.57 8.24 4.41
N CYS A 262 -4.76 7.65 4.22
CA CYS A 262 -4.89 6.27 3.80
C CYS A 262 -6.15 5.99 2.99
N CYS A 263 -6.16 4.86 2.29
CA CYS A 263 -7.35 4.38 1.58
C CYS A 263 -8.55 4.16 2.54
N PRO A 264 -9.79 4.13 2.02
CA PRO A 264 -10.95 3.69 2.79
C PRO A 264 -10.87 2.17 3.06
N GLU A 265 -11.74 1.66 3.93
CA GLU A 265 -11.68 0.27 4.38
C GLU A 265 -11.94 -0.71 3.22
N GLU A 266 -12.86 -0.32 2.33
CA GLU A 266 -13.34 -1.06 1.17
C GLU A 266 -12.28 -1.17 0.06
N GLU A 267 -11.34 -0.23 0.01
CA GLU A 267 -10.24 -0.19 -0.97
C GLU A 267 -8.89 -0.51 -0.31
N CYS A 268 -8.88 -1.07 0.90
CA CYS A 268 -7.64 -1.32 1.62
C CYS A 268 -6.82 -2.39 0.91
N HIS A 269 -5.59 -2.05 0.50
CA HIS A 269 -4.70 -2.97 -0.23
C HIS A 269 -4.40 -4.27 0.53
N PHE A 270 -4.28 -4.20 1.87
CA PHE A 270 -4.12 -5.38 2.74
C PHE A 270 -5.41 -5.76 3.47
N GLU A 271 -6.55 -5.23 3.02
CA GLU A 271 -7.93 -5.53 3.42
C GLU A 271 -8.31 -5.25 4.90
N ARG A 272 -7.36 -4.98 5.79
CA ARG A 272 -7.61 -4.75 7.23
C ARG A 272 -6.86 -3.57 7.83
N GLY A 273 -5.98 -2.89 7.09
CA GLY A 273 -5.11 -1.85 7.64
C GLY A 273 -5.86 -0.73 8.36
N VAL A 274 -6.83 -0.12 7.67
CA VAL A 274 -7.64 0.98 8.19
C VAL A 274 -8.51 0.52 9.36
N LYS A 275 -9.09 -0.68 9.24
CA LYS A 275 -9.90 -1.29 10.30
C LYS A 275 -9.14 -1.44 11.62
N ILE A 276 -7.85 -1.78 11.53
CA ILE A 276 -6.95 -1.90 12.70
C ILE A 276 -6.54 -0.53 13.21
N ALA A 277 -6.29 0.44 12.32
CA ALA A 277 -5.85 1.78 12.68
C ALA A 277 -6.94 2.61 13.39
N LYS A 278 -8.21 2.46 12.99
CA LYS A 278 -9.34 3.24 13.53
C LYS A 278 -9.43 3.21 15.07
N PRO A 279 -9.48 2.04 15.75
CA PRO A 279 -9.48 2.00 17.21
C PRO A 279 -8.22 2.61 17.85
N LEU A 280 -7.05 2.43 17.20
CA LEU A 280 -5.78 2.97 17.69
C LEU A 280 -5.78 4.51 17.67
N VAL A 281 -6.47 5.14 16.72
CA VAL A 281 -6.61 6.61 16.68
C VAL A 281 -7.23 7.14 17.96
N ASN A 282 -8.26 6.48 18.49
CA ASN A 282 -8.91 6.90 19.73
C ASN A 282 -7.96 6.77 20.92
N VAL A 283 -7.19 5.67 21.00
CA VAL A 283 -6.17 5.47 22.04
C VAL A 283 -5.10 6.56 21.98
N ILE A 284 -4.62 6.89 20.77
CA ILE A 284 -3.63 7.97 20.60
C ILE A 284 -4.23 9.31 21.03
N LYS A 285 -5.46 9.62 20.64
CA LYS A 285 -6.15 10.85 21.07
C LYS A 285 -6.29 10.96 22.59
N MET A 286 -6.58 9.85 23.28
CA MET A 286 -6.59 9.82 24.74
C MET A 286 -5.21 10.12 25.32
N ILE A 287 -4.16 9.47 24.80
CA ILE A 287 -2.77 9.73 25.23
C ILE A 287 -2.41 11.20 25.03
N LEU A 288 -2.76 11.79 23.89
CA LEU A 288 -2.51 13.22 23.60
C LEU A 288 -3.18 14.13 24.63
N SER A 289 -4.45 13.86 24.96
CA SER A 289 -5.19 14.63 25.97
C SER A 289 -4.52 14.58 27.34
N GLU A 290 -4.08 13.40 27.77
CA GLU A 290 -3.41 13.20 29.06
C GLU A 290 -2.07 13.96 29.15
N ILE A 291 -1.35 14.09 28.03
CA ILE A 291 -0.08 14.83 27.99
C ILE A 291 -0.26 16.32 27.62
N GLY A 292 -1.50 16.84 27.65
CA GLY A 292 -1.80 18.25 27.42
C GLY A 292 -1.76 18.69 25.95
N ILE A 293 -1.77 17.76 24.99
CA ILE A 293 -1.85 18.05 23.55
C ILE A 293 -3.31 17.91 23.11
N SER A 294 -3.86 18.96 22.49
CA SER A 294 -5.23 18.91 21.95
C SER A 294 -5.39 17.72 20.98
N PRO A 295 -6.33 16.79 21.25
CA PRO A 295 -6.58 15.62 20.39
C PRO A 295 -7.00 15.97 18.96
N GLU A 296 -7.44 17.21 18.72
CA GLU A 296 -7.81 17.70 17.40
C GLU A 296 -6.60 17.90 16.47
N ARG A 297 -5.39 17.98 17.03
CA ARG A 297 -4.13 18.06 16.26
C ARG A 297 -3.71 16.72 15.63
N PHE A 298 -4.46 15.65 15.88
CA PHE A 298 -4.22 14.34 15.29
C PHE A 298 -5.47 13.79 14.58
N GLU A 299 -5.30 13.39 13.33
CA GLU A 299 -6.42 12.87 12.53
C GLU A 299 -5.99 11.78 11.54
N LEU A 300 -6.82 10.76 11.41
CA LEU A 300 -6.73 9.79 10.31
C LEU A 300 -7.79 10.14 9.27
N VAL A 301 -7.33 10.38 8.04
CA VAL A 301 -8.17 10.76 6.91
C VAL A 301 -8.18 9.62 5.89
N THR A 302 -9.38 9.27 5.44
CA THR A 302 -9.57 8.29 4.37
C THR A 302 -10.05 8.95 3.09
N ALA A 303 -9.45 8.60 1.95
CA ALA A 303 -9.97 9.00 0.63
C ALA A 303 -9.85 7.87 -0.39
N SER A 304 -10.90 7.70 -1.20
CA SER A 304 -10.94 6.75 -2.31
C SER A 304 -9.91 7.12 -3.38
N ASN A 305 -9.43 6.13 -4.13
CA ASN A 305 -8.59 6.38 -5.30
C ASN A 305 -9.29 7.22 -6.38
N VAL A 306 -10.62 7.33 -6.35
CA VAL A 306 -11.43 8.09 -7.32
C VAL A 306 -11.59 9.57 -6.90
N ASP A 307 -11.58 9.86 -5.60
CA ASP A 307 -11.72 11.22 -5.06
C ASP A 307 -10.57 11.54 -4.08
N PRO A 308 -9.34 11.74 -4.57
CA PRO A 308 -8.20 12.07 -3.72
C PRO A 308 -8.26 13.52 -3.18
N ASP A 309 -9.10 14.40 -3.73
CA ASP A 309 -9.24 15.81 -3.29
C ASP A 309 -9.69 15.92 -1.82
N LYS A 310 -10.32 14.87 -1.29
CA LYS A 310 -10.66 14.77 0.13
C LYS A 310 -9.44 14.90 1.05
N TYR A 311 -8.26 14.44 0.63
CA TYR A 311 -7.02 14.66 1.40
C TYR A 311 -6.68 16.15 1.49
N ARG A 312 -6.69 16.87 0.34
CA ARG A 312 -6.43 18.32 0.30
C ARG A 312 -7.39 19.09 1.20
N LYS A 313 -8.69 18.82 1.09
CA LYS A 313 -9.73 19.45 1.94
C LYS A 313 -9.47 19.21 3.43
N ALA A 314 -9.09 17.99 3.82
CA ALA A 314 -8.80 17.67 5.21
C ALA A 314 -7.55 18.39 5.73
N VAL A 315 -6.49 18.50 4.92
CA VAL A 315 -5.28 19.24 5.30
C VAL A 315 -5.60 20.74 5.45
N LEU A 316 -6.34 21.34 4.53
CA LEU A 316 -6.79 22.74 4.66
C LEU A 316 -7.62 22.96 5.93
N SER A 317 -8.55 22.05 6.22
CA SER A 317 -9.33 22.10 7.47
C SER A 317 -8.45 21.96 8.72
N MET A 318 -7.37 21.18 8.67
CA MET A 318 -6.38 21.13 9.75
C MET A 318 -5.64 22.46 9.91
N VAL A 319 -5.26 23.13 8.82
CA VAL A 319 -4.62 24.46 8.86
C VAL A 319 -5.53 25.49 9.52
N ASP A 320 -6.81 25.51 9.15
CA ASP A 320 -7.80 26.42 9.73
C ASP A 320 -7.97 26.17 11.24
N ARG A 321 -8.10 24.89 11.64
CA ARG A 321 -8.16 24.49 13.06
C ARG A 321 -6.93 24.93 13.85
N LEU A 322 -5.73 24.71 13.32
CA LEU A 322 -4.49 25.11 13.98
C LEU A 322 -4.39 26.63 14.16
N SER A 323 -4.92 27.41 13.21
CA SER A 323 -4.99 28.87 13.31
C SER A 323 -5.90 29.32 14.45
N ASN A 324 -7.07 28.68 14.58
CA ASN A 324 -8.02 28.94 15.67
C ASN A 324 -7.49 28.53 17.05
N LEU A 325 -6.77 27.41 17.14
CA LEU A 325 -6.15 26.94 18.38
C LEU A 325 -5.03 27.89 18.86
N LYS A 326 -4.24 28.46 17.94
CA LYS A 326 -3.23 29.49 18.28
C LYS A 326 -3.88 30.78 18.77
N GLY A 327 -5.08 31.13 18.26
CA GLY A 327 -5.87 32.26 18.74
C GLY A 327 -6.47 32.09 20.14
N GLY A 328 -6.65 30.83 20.59
CA GLY A 328 -7.14 30.49 21.93
C GLY A 328 -6.06 30.34 23.01
N ALA A 329 -4.78 30.24 22.62
CA ALA A 329 -3.65 30.05 23.53
C ALA A 329 -3.14 31.37 24.18
N LYS A 330 -4.04 32.29 24.54
CA LYS A 330 -3.76 33.30 25.59
C LYS A 330 -4.05 32.66 26.94
N GLY A 331 -3.13 31.83 27.39
CA GLY A 331 -3.22 31.16 28.68
C GLY A 331 -2.65 29.77 28.57
N HIS A 332 -1.37 29.68 28.91
CA HIS A 332 -0.67 28.60 29.62
C HIS A 332 0.82 28.75 29.25
N ALA A 333 1.35 29.89 29.67
CA ALA A 333 2.76 30.04 29.99
C ALA A 333 2.84 29.96 31.52
N ALA A 334 3.33 28.84 32.04
CA ALA A 334 3.99 28.65 33.32
C ALA A 334 4.55 27.23 33.35
#